data_AF-A0A7V3C785-F1
#
_entry.id   AF-A0A7V3C785-F1
#
_cell.length_a   1.000
_cell.length_b   1.000
_cell.length_c   1.000
_cell.angle_alpha   90.00
_cell.angle_beta   90.00
_cell.angle_gamma   90.00
#
_symmetry.space_group_name_H-M   'P 1'
#
loop_
_entity.id
_entity.type
_entity.pdbx_description
1 polymer ?
#
loop_
_entity_poly.entity_id
_entity_poly.type
_entity_poly.pdbx_seq_one_letter_code
_entity_poly.pdbx_strand_id
1 'polypeptide(L)'
;MDERDVRALLEKLRGGRLTADQVLDRLRHLPFEDLGFAKIDHHRTLRQGYAEVILGRGKTPQQVAAIVRGMLRVKGSKHNVLITRADQRIYAAVRRVSRTAELHPLSGTISIRRSAAIVGKGTILVVSAGTSDIPVAEEALVTAETMGNRVEALYDVGVAGLHRLMKHREKLTSARVVVCVAGMEGALPSVVAGLVAVPVIAVPTSTGYGASFGGLTALLAMLNSCASNVSVVNIDNGFGAACVASVINRL
;
A
#
# COMPACT_ATOMS: atom_id res chain seq x y z
N MET A 1 9.58 0.81 -15.76
CA MET A 1 11.03 1.09 -15.73
C MET A 1 11.30 1.89 -14.47
N ASP A 2 12.36 1.56 -13.75
CA ASP A 2 12.90 2.38 -12.67
C ASP A 2 14.18 3.14 -13.11
N GLU A 3 14.79 3.94 -12.24
CA GLU A 3 15.96 4.76 -12.59
C GLU A 3 17.15 3.89 -13.03
N ARG A 4 17.31 2.71 -12.42
CA ARG A 4 18.39 1.77 -12.75
C ARG A 4 18.16 1.21 -14.15
N ASP A 5 16.93 0.89 -14.50
CA ASP A 5 16.57 0.44 -15.84
C ASP A 5 16.89 1.51 -16.88
N VAL A 6 16.50 2.78 -16.64
CA VAL A 6 16.75 3.89 -17.56
C VAL A 6 18.25 4.15 -17.70
N ARG A 7 19.00 4.17 -16.59
CA ARG A 7 20.46 4.31 -16.61
C ARG A 7 21.13 3.19 -17.40
N ALA A 8 20.70 1.95 -17.20
CA ALA A 8 21.21 0.80 -17.96
C ALA A 8 20.84 0.88 -19.46
N LEU A 9 19.70 1.48 -19.81
CA LEU A 9 19.26 1.70 -21.18
C LEU A 9 20.14 2.75 -21.88
N LEU A 10 20.43 3.86 -21.18
CA LEU A 10 21.31 4.92 -21.66
C LEU A 10 22.77 4.46 -21.77
N GLU A 11 23.26 3.64 -20.84
CA GLU A 11 24.59 3.05 -20.96
C GLU A 11 24.71 2.09 -22.15
N LYS A 12 23.65 1.33 -22.45
CA LYS A 12 23.62 0.46 -23.63
C LYS A 12 23.59 1.26 -24.93
N LEU A 13 22.90 2.40 -24.97
CA LEU A 13 22.94 3.34 -26.10
C LEU A 13 24.35 3.92 -26.27
N ARG A 14 24.94 4.44 -25.18
CA ARG A 14 26.31 4.98 -25.18
C ARG A 14 27.36 3.95 -25.61
N GLY A 15 27.16 2.69 -25.23
CA GLY A 15 28.03 1.58 -25.61
C GLY A 15 27.74 0.98 -26.99
N GLY A 16 26.85 1.57 -27.81
CA GLY A 16 26.52 1.09 -29.16
C GLY A 16 25.72 -0.22 -29.22
N ARG A 17 25.26 -0.74 -28.07
CA ARG A 17 24.47 -1.99 -27.98
C ARG A 17 22.99 -1.79 -28.29
N LEU A 18 22.54 -0.54 -28.31
CA LEU A 18 21.20 -0.15 -28.72
C LEU A 18 21.30 1.04 -29.67
N THR A 19 20.41 1.11 -30.66
CA THR A 19 20.23 2.29 -31.50
C THR A 19 19.30 3.30 -30.83
N ALA A 20 19.36 4.57 -31.25
CA ALA A 20 18.45 5.60 -30.77
C ALA A 20 16.97 5.20 -30.98
N ASP A 21 16.64 4.57 -32.12
CA ASP A 21 15.28 4.09 -32.40
C ASP A 21 14.83 2.99 -31.42
N GLN A 22 15.71 2.05 -31.07
CA GLN A 22 15.39 1.01 -30.08
C GLN A 22 15.19 1.57 -28.67
N VAL A 23 15.86 2.68 -28.35
CA VAL A 23 15.64 3.42 -27.11
C VAL A 23 14.31 4.15 -27.16
N LEU A 24 14.03 4.91 -28.22
CA LEU A 24 12.78 5.62 -28.42
C LEU A 24 11.57 4.68 -28.40
N ASP A 25 11.67 3.48 -28.98
CA ASP A 25 10.59 2.50 -28.96
C ASP A 25 10.29 1.99 -27.55
N ARG A 26 11.30 1.86 -26.70
CA ARG A 26 11.14 1.53 -25.27
C ARG A 26 10.61 2.71 -24.45
N LEU A 27 10.86 3.94 -24.91
CA LEU A 27 10.34 5.16 -24.30
C LEU A 27 8.96 5.56 -24.85
N ARG A 28 8.48 4.97 -25.95
CA ARG A 28 7.26 5.36 -26.69
C ARG A 28 5.98 5.30 -25.86
N HIS A 29 5.91 4.40 -24.88
CA HIS A 29 4.75 4.26 -23.98
C HIS A 29 4.90 5.08 -22.68
N LEU A 30 5.84 6.04 -22.66
CA LEU A 30 6.03 6.98 -21.56
C LEU A 30 5.38 8.31 -21.92
N PRO A 31 4.71 8.99 -20.97
CA PRO A 31 4.65 8.69 -19.53
C PRO A 31 3.51 7.74 -19.12
N PHE A 32 2.56 7.46 -20.03
CA PHE A 32 1.38 6.65 -19.74
C PHE A 32 0.88 5.87 -20.97
N GLU A 33 0.12 4.81 -20.73
CA GLU A 33 -0.63 4.06 -21.75
C GLU A 33 -2.13 4.38 -21.64
N ASP A 34 -2.73 4.86 -22.72
CA ASP A 34 -4.16 5.20 -22.75
C ASP A 34 -5.01 4.01 -23.24
N LEU A 35 -5.91 3.53 -22.39
CA LEU A 35 -6.88 2.48 -22.71
C LEU A 35 -8.24 3.04 -23.12
N GLY A 36 -8.37 4.35 -23.31
CA GLY A 36 -9.61 5.08 -23.59
C GLY A 36 -10.46 5.37 -22.35
N PHE A 37 -10.48 4.46 -21.38
CA PHE A 37 -11.20 4.62 -20.11
C PHE A 37 -10.27 4.78 -18.89
N ALA A 38 -8.97 4.59 -19.07
CA ALA A 38 -7.94 4.72 -18.04
C ALA A 38 -6.58 5.02 -18.68
N LYS A 39 -5.76 5.81 -17.99
CA LYS A 39 -4.38 6.12 -18.40
C LYS A 39 -3.44 5.49 -17.39
N ILE A 40 -2.72 4.45 -17.79
CA ILE A 40 -1.78 3.72 -16.92
C ILE A 40 -0.48 4.50 -16.82
N ASP A 41 -0.12 4.97 -15.64
CA ASP A 41 1.11 5.70 -15.36
C ASP A 41 2.31 4.76 -15.16
N HIS A 42 3.01 4.50 -16.26
CA HIS A 42 4.22 3.68 -16.27
C HIS A 42 5.43 4.39 -15.61
N HIS A 43 5.34 5.71 -15.37
CA HIS A 43 6.35 6.51 -14.67
C HIS A 43 6.18 6.53 -13.16
N ARG A 44 5.09 6.03 -12.61
CA ARG A 44 4.87 6.08 -11.15
C ARG A 44 5.99 5.41 -10.37
N THR A 45 6.55 4.31 -10.89
CA THR A 45 7.70 3.64 -10.25
C THR A 45 8.94 4.53 -10.23
N LEU A 46 9.19 5.34 -11.26
CA LEU A 46 10.32 6.28 -11.28
C LEU A 46 10.15 7.36 -10.20
N ARG A 47 8.94 7.90 -10.06
CA ARG A 47 8.68 9.05 -9.17
C ARG A 47 8.47 8.63 -7.71
N GLN A 48 7.84 7.48 -7.49
CA GLN A 48 7.38 7.06 -6.16
C GLN A 48 8.00 5.74 -5.69
N GLY A 49 8.75 5.05 -6.55
CA GLY A 49 9.39 3.77 -6.20
C GLY A 49 8.43 2.59 -6.11
N TYR A 50 7.22 2.70 -6.67
CA TYR A 50 6.26 1.60 -6.81
C TYR A 50 5.31 1.85 -8.01
N ALA A 51 4.76 0.76 -8.56
CA ALA A 51 3.86 0.85 -9.71
C ALA A 51 2.46 1.38 -9.34
N GLU A 52 1.70 1.76 -10.35
CA GLU A 52 0.32 2.21 -10.16
C GLU A 52 -0.55 1.17 -9.45
N VAL A 53 -1.43 1.65 -8.57
CA VAL A 53 -2.40 0.84 -7.84
C VAL A 53 -3.79 1.09 -8.41
N ILE A 54 -4.54 0.01 -8.60
CA ILE A 54 -5.85 0.05 -9.23
C ILE A 54 -6.91 0.12 -8.13
N LEU A 55 -7.64 1.23 -8.03
CA LEU A 55 -8.88 1.24 -7.24
C LEU A 55 -9.93 0.39 -7.97
N GLY A 56 -10.42 -0.67 -7.34
CA GLY A 56 -11.45 -1.57 -7.86
C GLY A 56 -12.87 -1.02 -7.68
N ARG A 57 -13.15 -0.34 -6.56
CA ARG A 57 -14.48 0.23 -6.26
C ARG A 57 -14.92 1.17 -7.38
N GLY A 58 -16.13 0.92 -7.89
CA GLY A 58 -16.74 1.72 -8.97
C GLY A 58 -16.27 1.34 -10.39
N LYS A 59 -15.37 0.37 -10.55
CA LYS A 59 -14.94 -0.13 -11.87
C LYS A 59 -15.61 -1.46 -12.20
N THR A 60 -15.79 -1.70 -13.50
CA THR A 60 -16.24 -3.01 -13.99
C THR A 60 -15.10 -4.04 -13.94
N PRO A 61 -15.40 -5.34 -13.77
CA PRO A 61 -14.38 -6.39 -13.81
C PRO A 61 -13.53 -6.38 -15.09
N GLN A 62 -14.13 -6.03 -16.23
CA GLN A 62 -13.47 -5.94 -17.54
C GLN A 62 -12.47 -4.78 -17.58
N GLN A 63 -12.83 -3.61 -17.05
CA GLN A 63 -11.92 -2.46 -16.96
C GLN A 63 -10.71 -2.80 -16.08
N VAL A 64 -10.92 -3.41 -14.92
CA VAL A 64 -9.81 -3.80 -14.03
C VAL A 64 -8.90 -4.83 -14.72
N ALA A 65 -9.47 -5.86 -15.35
CA ALA A 65 -8.71 -6.87 -16.07
C ALA A 65 -7.90 -6.27 -17.25
N ALA A 66 -8.44 -5.29 -17.97
CA ALA A 66 -7.75 -4.59 -19.04
C ALA A 66 -6.58 -3.73 -18.51
N ILE A 67 -6.76 -3.02 -17.40
CA ILE A 67 -5.66 -2.26 -16.74
C ILE A 67 -4.55 -3.22 -16.31
N VAL A 68 -4.90 -4.32 -15.62
CA VAL A 68 -3.94 -5.35 -15.21
C VAL A 68 -3.18 -5.88 -16.42
N ARG A 69 -3.87 -6.17 -17.53
CA ARG A 69 -3.24 -6.65 -18.75
C ARG A 69 -2.23 -5.64 -19.32
N GLY A 70 -2.57 -4.35 -19.37
CA GLY A 70 -1.66 -3.28 -19.79
C GLY A 70 -0.42 -3.22 -18.89
N MET A 71 -0.61 -3.18 -17.57
CA MET A 71 0.48 -3.17 -16.59
C MET A 71 1.40 -4.40 -16.71
N LEU A 72 0.86 -5.57 -17.02
CA LEU A 72 1.64 -6.81 -17.14
C LEU A 72 2.38 -6.94 -18.47
N ARG A 73 1.91 -6.28 -19.54
CA ARG A 73 2.48 -6.35 -20.90
C ARG A 73 3.82 -5.65 -21.05
N VAL A 74 4.12 -4.67 -20.20
CA VAL A 74 5.38 -3.92 -20.27
C VAL A 74 6.57 -4.86 -20.10
N LYS A 75 7.28 -5.13 -21.20
CA LYS A 75 8.45 -6.03 -21.22
C LYS A 75 9.50 -5.54 -20.24
N GLY A 76 9.96 -6.43 -19.36
CA GLY A 76 10.93 -6.12 -18.32
C GLY A 76 10.35 -5.56 -17.02
N SER A 77 9.04 -5.26 -16.96
CA SER A 77 8.39 -4.85 -15.71
C SER A 77 8.39 -6.00 -14.71
N LYS A 78 9.12 -5.81 -13.60
CA LYS A 78 9.11 -6.69 -12.42
C LYS A 78 8.21 -6.15 -11.31
N HIS A 79 7.44 -5.10 -11.59
CA HIS A 79 6.64 -4.45 -10.57
C HIS A 79 5.46 -5.33 -10.19
N ASN A 80 5.18 -5.38 -8.89
CA ASN A 80 3.98 -6.01 -8.38
C ASN A 80 2.76 -5.13 -8.77
N VAL A 81 1.61 -5.77 -8.95
CA VAL A 81 0.34 -5.08 -9.20
C VAL A 81 -0.54 -5.23 -7.96
N LEU A 82 -1.15 -4.13 -7.54
CA LEU A 82 -2.10 -4.10 -6.43
C LEU A 82 -3.44 -3.55 -6.93
N ILE A 83 -4.52 -4.20 -6.54
CA ILE A 83 -5.88 -3.71 -6.69
C ILE A 83 -6.49 -3.59 -5.29
N THR A 84 -7.05 -2.42 -4.96
CA THR A 84 -7.69 -2.17 -3.67
C THR A 84 -9.21 -2.17 -3.81
N ARG A 85 -9.93 -2.53 -2.73
CA ARG A 85 -11.39 -2.48 -2.67
C ARG A 85 -12.07 -3.21 -3.84
N ALA A 86 -11.63 -4.44 -4.10
CA ALA A 86 -12.14 -5.32 -5.15
C ALA A 86 -13.14 -6.34 -4.58
N ASP A 87 -14.06 -6.80 -5.44
CA ASP A 87 -15.00 -7.87 -5.13
C ASP A 87 -14.60 -9.19 -5.83
N GLN A 88 -15.37 -10.25 -5.56
CA GLN A 88 -15.14 -11.57 -6.16
C GLN A 88 -15.25 -11.56 -7.69
N ARG A 89 -16.07 -10.66 -8.26
CA ARG A 89 -16.26 -10.54 -9.72
C ARG A 89 -15.01 -9.95 -10.36
N ILE A 90 -14.44 -8.91 -9.76
CA ILE A 90 -13.16 -8.31 -10.16
C ILE A 90 -12.06 -9.37 -10.04
N TYR A 91 -11.99 -10.11 -8.92
CA TYR A 91 -11.00 -11.17 -8.75
C TYR A 91 -11.08 -12.23 -9.84
N ALA A 92 -12.28 -12.73 -10.14
CA ALA A 92 -12.48 -13.72 -11.19
C ALA A 92 -12.00 -13.22 -12.57
N ALA A 93 -12.22 -11.94 -12.88
CA ALA A 93 -11.74 -11.34 -14.12
C ALA A 93 -10.21 -11.18 -14.15
N VAL A 94 -9.61 -10.71 -13.05
CA VAL A 94 -8.15 -10.56 -12.91
C VAL A 94 -7.44 -11.91 -12.98
N ARG A 95 -7.99 -12.96 -12.35
CA ARG A 95 -7.42 -14.31 -12.33
C ARG A 95 -7.35 -14.95 -13.73
N ARG A 96 -8.24 -14.56 -14.64
CA ARG A 96 -8.15 -14.97 -16.06
C ARG A 96 -6.99 -14.29 -16.79
N VAL A 97 -6.57 -13.10 -16.36
CA VAL A 97 -5.43 -12.38 -16.93
C VAL A 97 -4.11 -12.84 -16.32
N SER A 98 -4.07 -13.06 -15.00
CA SER A 98 -2.89 -13.58 -14.31
C SER A 98 -3.28 -14.66 -13.32
N ARG A 99 -2.77 -15.89 -13.53
CA ARG A 99 -3.00 -17.02 -12.62
C ARG A 99 -2.34 -16.86 -11.26
N THR A 100 -1.36 -15.95 -11.14
CA THR A 100 -0.66 -15.63 -9.87
C THR A 100 -1.39 -14.56 -9.06
N ALA A 101 -2.58 -14.13 -9.48
CA ALA A 101 -3.40 -13.21 -8.71
C ALA A 101 -3.95 -13.87 -7.45
N GLU A 102 -3.73 -13.21 -6.32
CA GLU A 102 -4.16 -13.62 -4.99
C GLU A 102 -5.17 -12.61 -4.44
N LEU A 103 -6.32 -13.10 -3.96
CA LEU A 103 -7.33 -12.30 -3.28
C LEU A 103 -7.11 -12.38 -1.77
N HIS A 104 -7.07 -11.23 -1.12
CA HIS A 104 -7.00 -11.09 0.33
C HIS A 104 -8.40 -10.74 0.85
N PRO A 105 -9.12 -11.71 1.43
CA PRO A 105 -10.57 -11.60 1.63
C PRO A 105 -10.96 -10.60 2.73
N LEU A 106 -10.09 -10.28 3.70
CA LEU A 106 -10.47 -9.37 4.78
C LEU A 106 -10.50 -7.92 4.28
N SER A 107 -9.56 -7.54 3.42
CA SER A 107 -9.38 -6.20 2.85
C SER A 107 -10.06 -6.02 1.48
N GLY A 108 -10.37 -7.12 0.79
CA GLY A 108 -10.78 -7.06 -0.61
C GLY A 108 -9.65 -6.58 -1.52
N THR A 109 -8.39 -6.73 -1.14
CA THR A 109 -7.26 -6.42 -2.01
C THR A 109 -6.91 -7.61 -2.89
N ILE A 110 -6.42 -7.34 -4.10
CA ILE A 110 -5.86 -8.37 -4.99
C ILE A 110 -4.42 -8.00 -5.28
N SER A 111 -3.50 -8.94 -5.07
CA SER A 111 -2.08 -8.76 -5.36
C SER A 111 -1.62 -9.69 -6.48
N ILE A 112 -0.74 -9.18 -7.35
CA ILE A 112 -0.01 -9.99 -8.32
C ILE A 112 1.49 -9.73 -8.06
N ARG A 113 2.13 -10.67 -7.38
CA ARG A 113 3.55 -10.57 -7.02
C ARG A 113 4.42 -11.08 -8.17
N ARG A 114 5.23 -10.19 -8.73
CA ARG A 114 6.24 -10.45 -9.76
C ARG A 114 7.68 -10.35 -9.23
N SER A 115 7.85 -9.72 -8.07
CA SER A 115 9.12 -9.57 -7.38
C SER A 115 8.92 -9.79 -5.87
N ALA A 116 9.84 -10.55 -5.28
CA ALA A 116 9.95 -10.74 -3.84
C ALA A 116 11.09 -9.89 -3.23
N ALA A 117 11.65 -8.94 -3.99
CA ALA A 117 12.75 -8.11 -3.52
C ALA A 117 12.30 -7.23 -2.34
N ILE A 118 13.02 -7.34 -1.22
CA ILE A 118 12.86 -6.47 -0.07
C ILE A 118 13.73 -5.23 -0.26
N VAL A 119 13.10 -4.07 -0.25
CA VAL A 119 13.74 -2.75 -0.41
C VAL A 119 13.69 -1.91 0.88
N GLY A 120 12.86 -2.29 1.85
CA GLY A 120 12.79 -1.65 3.17
C GLY A 120 13.95 -2.04 4.08
N LYS A 121 14.36 -1.12 4.96
CA LYS A 121 15.50 -1.29 5.89
C LYS A 121 15.13 -1.92 7.24
N GLY A 122 13.84 -1.97 7.57
CA GLY A 122 13.34 -2.59 8.79
C GLY A 122 11.92 -3.12 8.62
N THR A 123 11.30 -3.47 9.74
CA THR A 123 9.93 -3.99 9.78
C THR A 123 8.92 -2.86 9.90
N ILE A 124 7.90 -2.87 9.05
CA ILE A 124 6.69 -2.07 9.23
C ILE A 124 5.72 -2.92 10.07
N LEU A 125 5.28 -2.38 11.20
CA LEU A 125 4.31 -3.07 12.06
C LEU A 125 2.92 -2.47 11.82
N VAL A 126 1.97 -3.29 11.39
CA VAL A 126 0.57 -2.89 11.23
C VAL A 126 -0.21 -3.31 12.47
N VAL A 127 -0.91 -2.38 13.10
CA VAL A 127 -1.63 -2.60 14.35
C VAL A 127 -3.09 -2.21 14.16
N SER A 128 -4.03 -3.06 14.53
CA SER A 128 -5.47 -2.73 14.54
C SER A 128 -6.05 -2.69 15.95
N ALA A 129 -6.95 -1.75 16.20
CA ALA A 129 -7.62 -1.64 17.50
C ALA A 129 -8.66 -2.73 17.71
N GLY A 130 -9.58 -2.91 16.75
CA GLY A 130 -10.58 -3.97 16.81
C GLY A 130 -10.51 -4.93 15.63
N THR A 131 -11.31 -6.00 15.72
CA THR A 131 -11.57 -6.90 14.59
C THR A 131 -12.25 -6.19 13.42
N SER A 132 -13.08 -5.19 13.69
CA SER A 132 -13.75 -4.38 12.66
C SER A 132 -12.79 -3.49 11.86
N ASP A 133 -11.59 -3.22 12.39
CA ASP A 133 -10.56 -2.43 11.72
C ASP A 133 -9.62 -3.30 10.86
N ILE A 134 -9.73 -4.64 10.96
CA ILE A 134 -8.87 -5.58 10.22
C ILE A 134 -8.93 -5.38 8.71
N PRO A 135 -10.07 -5.11 8.05
CA PRO A 135 -10.08 -4.86 6.61
C PRO A 135 -9.13 -3.74 6.15
N VAL A 136 -9.10 -2.63 6.90
CA VAL A 136 -8.22 -1.49 6.61
C VAL A 136 -6.78 -1.82 6.99
N ALA A 137 -6.55 -2.56 8.07
CA ALA A 137 -5.23 -3.01 8.48
C ALA A 137 -4.61 -4.02 7.50
N GLU A 138 -5.38 -5.00 7.02
CA GLU A 138 -4.92 -5.95 6.00
C GLU A 138 -4.64 -5.23 4.67
N GLU A 139 -5.43 -4.21 4.29
CA GLU A 139 -5.12 -3.38 3.12
C GLU A 139 -3.74 -2.73 3.26
N ALA A 140 -3.42 -2.19 4.43
CA ALA A 140 -2.10 -1.61 4.71
C ALA A 140 -0.99 -2.68 4.67
N LEU A 141 -1.23 -3.86 5.25
CA LEU A 141 -0.28 -4.96 5.27
C LEU A 141 0.07 -5.42 3.85
N VAL A 142 -0.95 -5.79 3.06
CA VAL A 142 -0.78 -6.29 1.69
C VAL A 142 -0.15 -5.21 0.81
N THR A 143 -0.53 -3.94 1.01
CA THR A 143 0.10 -2.83 0.29
C THR A 143 1.59 -2.73 0.61
N ALA A 144 1.97 -2.69 1.88
CA ALA A 144 3.36 -2.55 2.30
C ALA A 144 4.22 -3.74 1.84
N GLU A 145 3.70 -4.96 1.89
CA GLU A 145 4.36 -6.16 1.35
C GLU A 145 4.54 -6.08 -0.16
N THR A 146 3.48 -5.66 -0.87
CA THR A 146 3.51 -5.49 -2.33
C THR A 146 4.53 -4.42 -2.75
N MET A 147 4.78 -3.45 -1.88
CA MET A 147 5.82 -2.43 -2.03
C MET A 147 7.23 -2.89 -1.61
N GLY A 148 7.42 -4.16 -1.24
CA GLY A 148 8.73 -4.75 -0.95
C GLY A 148 9.25 -4.45 0.46
N ASN A 149 8.37 -4.41 1.45
CA ASN A 149 8.76 -4.29 2.86
C ASN A 149 8.62 -5.63 3.59
N ARG A 150 9.37 -5.78 4.69
CA ARG A 150 9.03 -6.74 5.74
C ARG A 150 7.91 -6.14 6.56
N VAL A 151 6.83 -6.88 6.73
CA VAL A 151 5.63 -6.40 7.43
C VAL A 151 5.20 -7.45 8.45
N GLU A 152 4.81 -6.99 9.63
CA GLU A 152 4.16 -7.81 10.65
C GLU A 152 2.83 -7.17 11.02
N ALA A 153 1.88 -7.99 11.52
CA ALA A 153 0.59 -7.52 11.98
C ALA A 153 0.33 -7.88 13.46
N LEU A 154 -0.35 -6.98 14.16
CA LEU A 154 -0.98 -7.19 15.46
C LEU A 154 -2.43 -6.74 15.36
N TYR A 155 -3.35 -7.69 15.36
CA TYR A 155 -4.78 -7.38 15.26
C TYR A 155 -5.46 -7.44 16.62
N ASP A 156 -6.51 -6.64 16.77
CA ASP A 156 -7.42 -6.63 17.94
C ASP A 156 -6.73 -6.31 19.28
N VAL A 157 -5.83 -5.31 19.25
CA VAL A 157 -5.06 -4.83 20.42
C VAL A 157 -5.50 -3.44 20.89
N GLY A 158 -6.80 -3.15 20.79
CA GLY A 158 -7.41 -1.87 21.12
C GLY A 158 -7.34 -1.48 22.59
N VAL A 159 -7.67 -0.21 22.85
CA VAL A 159 -7.49 0.45 24.16
C VAL A 159 -8.38 -0.12 25.27
N ALA A 160 -9.54 -0.67 24.93
CA ALA A 160 -10.44 -1.34 25.89
C ALA A 160 -9.78 -2.55 26.59
N GLY A 161 -8.71 -3.10 26.01
CA GLY A 161 -7.91 -4.15 26.63
C GLY A 161 -6.42 -3.88 26.46
N LEU A 162 -5.95 -2.76 27.01
CA LEU A 162 -4.56 -2.29 26.86
C LEU A 162 -3.49 -3.37 27.15
N HIS A 163 -3.77 -4.30 28.05
CA HIS A 163 -2.88 -5.44 28.33
C HIS A 163 -2.57 -6.30 27.08
N ARG A 164 -3.49 -6.40 26.11
CA ARG A 164 -3.27 -7.10 24.83
C ARG A 164 -2.18 -6.43 24.00
N LEU A 165 -2.19 -5.10 23.94
CA LEU A 165 -1.13 -4.31 23.30
C LEU A 165 0.20 -4.46 24.04
N MET A 166 0.17 -4.36 25.37
CA MET A 166 1.36 -4.39 26.21
C MET A 166 2.12 -5.73 26.12
N LYS A 167 1.43 -6.84 25.88
CA LYS A 167 2.06 -8.15 25.62
C LYS A 167 3.01 -8.13 24.41
N HIS A 168 2.83 -7.18 23.49
CA HIS A 168 3.62 -7.04 22.27
C HIS A 168 4.57 -5.84 22.29
N ARG A 169 4.91 -5.32 23.49
CA ARG A 169 5.79 -4.15 23.65
C ARG A 169 7.10 -4.28 22.88
N GLU A 170 7.76 -5.44 22.94
CA GLU A 170 9.04 -5.64 22.24
C GLU A 170 8.91 -5.48 20.72
N LYS A 171 7.83 -6.03 20.13
CA LYS A 171 7.53 -5.87 18.70
C LYS A 171 7.26 -4.42 18.32
N LEU A 172 6.52 -3.69 19.16
CA LEU A 172 6.26 -2.27 18.95
C LEU A 172 7.57 -1.48 18.94
N THR A 173 8.45 -1.72 19.91
CA THR A 173 9.72 -0.99 20.04
C THR A 173 10.77 -1.37 19.00
N SER A 174 10.69 -2.56 18.39
CA SER A 174 11.62 -3.01 17.34
C SER A 174 11.19 -2.63 15.92
N ALA A 175 9.94 -2.18 15.74
CA ALA A 175 9.43 -1.71 14.47
C ALA A 175 10.19 -0.45 14.00
N ARG A 176 10.37 -0.30 12.69
CA ARG A 176 10.95 0.91 12.08
C ARG A 176 9.90 1.98 11.79
N VAL A 177 8.68 1.54 11.49
CA VAL A 177 7.50 2.39 11.30
C VAL A 177 6.29 1.60 11.79
N VAL A 178 5.35 2.25 12.46
CA VAL A 178 4.09 1.62 12.86
C VAL A 178 2.93 2.22 12.07
N VAL A 179 2.11 1.38 11.46
CA VAL A 179 0.80 1.78 10.91
C VAL A 179 -0.25 1.39 11.93
N CYS A 180 -0.98 2.35 12.47
CA CYS A 180 -1.95 2.12 13.54
C CYS A 180 -3.36 2.46 13.06
N VAL A 181 -4.22 1.44 13.01
CA VAL A 181 -5.56 1.50 12.42
C VAL A 181 -6.61 1.40 13.52
N ALA A 182 -7.46 2.41 13.64
CA ALA A 182 -8.49 2.44 14.68
C ALA A 182 -9.73 3.25 14.28
N GLY A 183 -10.90 2.71 14.60
CA GLY A 183 -12.17 3.46 14.58
C GLY A 183 -12.57 3.97 15.96
N MET A 184 -13.88 4.14 16.17
CA MET A 184 -14.47 4.62 17.44
C MET A 184 -13.87 5.98 17.84
N GLU A 185 -13.33 6.11 19.06
CA GLU A 185 -12.64 7.30 19.55
C GLU A 185 -11.21 7.48 18.99
N GLY A 186 -10.71 6.54 18.17
CA GLY A 186 -9.41 6.67 17.50
C GLY A 186 -8.20 6.76 18.44
N ALA A 187 -8.29 6.22 19.67
CA ALA A 187 -7.28 6.43 20.71
C ALA A 187 -6.00 5.60 20.56
N LEU A 188 -6.04 4.46 19.85
CA LEU A 188 -4.92 3.53 19.78
C LEU A 188 -3.62 4.17 19.23
N PRO A 189 -3.61 4.99 18.16
CA PRO A 189 -2.40 5.63 17.68
C PRO A 189 -1.68 6.48 18.73
N SER A 190 -2.40 7.25 19.54
CA SER A 190 -1.79 8.06 20.61
C SER A 190 -1.14 7.18 21.68
N VAL A 191 -1.77 6.07 22.05
CA VAL A 191 -1.19 5.09 22.99
C VAL A 191 0.07 4.47 22.41
N VAL A 192 0.01 3.97 21.17
CA VAL A 192 1.15 3.35 20.48
C VAL A 192 2.31 4.35 20.35
N ALA A 193 2.02 5.59 20.00
CA ALA A 193 3.01 6.65 19.85
C ALA A 193 3.76 6.96 21.16
N GLY A 194 3.09 6.83 22.31
CA GLY A 194 3.75 6.94 23.63
C GLY A 194 4.67 5.76 23.97
N LEU A 195 4.58 4.64 23.24
CA LEU A 195 5.37 3.43 23.49
C LEU A 195 6.58 3.27 22.56
N VAL A 196 6.64 4.05 21.47
CA VAL A 196 7.66 3.88 20.42
C VAL A 196 8.34 5.20 20.06
N ALA A 197 9.62 5.14 19.72
CA ALA A 197 10.40 6.31 19.26
C ALA A 197 10.35 6.50 17.73
N VAL A 198 9.61 5.65 17.01
CA VAL A 198 9.52 5.66 15.54
C VAL A 198 8.24 6.34 15.05
N PRO A 199 8.14 6.70 13.75
CA PRO A 199 6.92 7.27 13.20
C PRO A 199 5.71 6.33 13.33
N VAL A 200 4.57 6.90 13.74
CA VAL A 200 3.27 6.22 13.80
C VAL A 200 2.33 6.84 12.77
N ILE A 201 1.98 6.07 11.74
CA ILE A 201 1.02 6.47 10.73
C ILE A 201 -0.37 6.03 11.17
N ALA A 202 -1.19 7.00 11.59
CA ALA A 202 -2.54 6.77 12.09
C ALA A 202 -3.55 6.70 10.95
N VAL A 203 -4.37 5.65 10.94
CA VAL A 203 -5.41 5.39 9.94
C VAL A 203 -6.75 5.36 10.66
N PRO A 204 -7.54 6.45 10.61
CA PRO A 204 -8.89 6.42 11.13
C PRO A 204 -9.73 5.50 10.26
N THR A 205 -10.59 4.68 10.88
CA THR A 205 -11.57 3.88 10.14
C THR A 205 -12.96 4.48 10.29
N SER A 206 -13.85 4.16 9.36
CA SER A 206 -15.27 4.52 9.45
C SER A 206 -16.04 3.69 10.47
N THR A 207 -15.36 2.77 11.18
CA THR A 207 -15.94 1.94 12.24
C THR A 207 -16.43 2.78 13.42
N GLY A 208 -17.62 2.42 13.92
CA GLY A 208 -18.17 2.91 15.17
C GLY A 208 -19.65 3.24 15.06
N TYR A 209 -20.24 3.64 16.19
CA TYR A 209 -21.65 4.01 16.28
C TYR A 209 -21.87 5.49 15.93
N GLY A 210 -23.10 6.00 16.02
CA GLY A 210 -23.49 7.34 15.53
C GLY A 210 -22.51 8.49 15.85
N ALA A 211 -21.91 8.50 17.04
CA ALA A 211 -20.92 9.51 17.43
C ALA A 211 -19.56 9.40 16.73
N SER A 212 -19.30 8.34 15.96
CA SER A 212 -18.13 8.21 15.08
C SER A 212 -18.25 9.11 13.84
N PHE A 213 -19.48 9.43 13.42
CA PHE A 213 -19.79 10.21 12.21
C PHE A 213 -19.03 9.70 10.99
N GLY A 214 -19.03 8.37 10.78
CA GLY A 214 -18.33 7.73 9.67
C GLY A 214 -16.81 7.85 9.75
N GLY A 215 -16.25 7.91 10.96
CA GLY A 215 -14.80 8.01 11.21
C GLY A 215 -14.28 9.43 11.41
N LEU A 216 -15.13 10.46 11.34
CA LEU A 216 -14.73 11.85 11.58
C LEU A 216 -14.22 12.05 13.01
N THR A 217 -14.84 11.41 13.99
CA THR A 217 -14.39 11.48 15.38
C THR A 217 -13.00 10.89 15.55
N ALA A 218 -12.76 9.70 14.98
CA ALA A 218 -11.43 9.08 15.00
C ALA A 218 -10.39 9.95 14.27
N LEU A 219 -10.73 10.51 13.11
CA LEU A 219 -9.85 11.40 12.34
C LEU A 219 -9.45 12.64 13.15
N LEU A 220 -10.42 13.34 13.73
CA LEU A 220 -10.17 14.55 14.52
C LEU A 220 -9.38 14.23 15.80
N ALA A 221 -9.69 13.13 16.47
CA ALA A 221 -8.95 12.68 17.65
C ALA A 221 -7.48 12.38 17.32
N MET A 222 -7.22 11.66 16.23
CA MET A 222 -5.86 11.35 15.78
C MET A 222 -5.09 12.61 15.37
N LEU A 223 -5.74 13.56 14.69
CA LEU A 223 -5.13 14.84 14.31
C LEU A 223 -4.80 15.73 15.52
N ASN A 224 -5.62 15.66 16.56
CA ASN A 224 -5.43 16.40 17.81
C ASN A 224 -4.52 15.68 18.82
N SER A 225 -3.88 14.57 18.42
CA SER A 225 -2.98 13.82 19.28
C SER A 225 -1.76 14.66 19.69
N CYS A 226 -1.43 14.67 20.98
CA CYS A 226 -0.25 15.36 21.50
C CYS A 226 1.08 14.68 21.15
N ALA A 227 1.05 13.42 20.68
CA ALA A 227 2.26 12.69 20.35
C ALA A 227 2.87 13.17 19.02
N SER A 228 4.08 13.74 19.10
CA SER A 228 4.74 14.41 17.97
C SER A 228 5.15 13.48 16.82
N ASN A 229 5.18 12.17 17.03
CA ASN A 229 5.50 11.16 16.03
C ASN A 229 4.26 10.57 15.33
N VAL A 230 3.07 11.13 15.54
CA VAL A 230 1.84 10.71 14.84
C VAL A 230 1.67 11.50 13.54
N SER A 231 1.37 10.80 12.44
CA SER A 231 0.94 11.40 11.18
C SER A 231 -0.33 10.70 10.69
N VAL A 232 -1.34 11.47 10.30
CA VAL A 232 -2.68 10.94 10.04
C VAL A 232 -2.95 10.89 8.54
N VAL A 233 -3.52 9.78 8.06
CA VAL A 233 -4.04 9.66 6.69
C VAL A 233 -5.57 9.75 6.68
N ASN A 234 -6.15 9.76 5.48
CA ASN A 234 -7.60 9.80 5.33
C ASN A 234 -8.29 8.54 5.89
N ILE A 235 -9.60 8.65 6.13
CA ILE A 235 -10.46 7.59 6.64
C ILE A 235 -10.44 6.38 5.69
N ASP A 236 -10.27 5.19 6.27
CA ASP A 236 -10.18 3.89 5.57
C ASP A 236 -9.07 3.83 4.51
N ASN A 237 -8.01 4.62 4.67
CA ASN A 237 -6.91 4.72 3.71
C ASN A 237 -5.69 3.88 4.14
N GLY A 238 -5.89 2.56 4.29
CA GLY A 238 -4.82 1.62 4.61
C GLY A 238 -3.72 1.63 3.54
N PHE A 239 -4.11 1.74 2.27
CA PHE A 239 -3.22 1.94 1.13
C PHE A 239 -2.27 3.14 1.33
N GLY A 240 -2.83 4.32 1.60
CA GLY A 240 -2.05 5.55 1.77
C GLY A 240 -1.08 5.46 2.96
N ALA A 241 -1.53 4.86 4.06
CA ALA A 241 -0.69 4.64 5.23
C ALA A 241 0.53 3.76 4.92
N ALA A 242 0.30 2.66 4.21
CA ALA A 242 1.35 1.74 3.78
C ALA A 242 2.32 2.38 2.77
N CYS A 243 1.83 3.25 1.88
CA CYS A 243 2.70 4.01 0.98
C CYS A 243 3.63 4.94 1.75
N VAL A 244 3.11 5.73 2.69
CA VAL A 244 3.92 6.63 3.53
C VAL A 244 4.93 5.83 4.36
N ALA A 245 4.47 4.76 5.02
CA ALA A 245 5.34 3.90 5.81
C ALA A 245 6.46 3.27 4.97
N SER A 246 6.16 2.86 3.73
CA SER A 246 7.14 2.31 2.80
C SER A 246 8.19 3.33 2.36
N VAL A 247 7.79 4.59 2.14
CA VAL A 247 8.74 5.66 1.81
C VAL A 247 9.68 5.90 2.99
N ILE A 248 9.15 6.05 4.20
CA ILE A 248 9.94 6.23 5.43
C ILE A 248 10.89 5.04 5.65
N ASN A 249 10.41 3.81 5.45
CA ASN A 249 11.19 2.59 5.69
C ASN A 249 12.35 2.39 4.68
N ARG A 250 12.39 3.17 3.59
CA ARG A 250 13.47 3.15 2.58
C ARG A 250 14.53 4.22 2.80
N LEU A 251 14.22 5.31 3.51
CA LEU A 251 15.16 6.37 3.89
C LEU A 251 16.24 5.84 4.84
#